data_AF-A0A972BVG2-F1
#
_entry.id   AF-A0A972BVG2-F1
#
_cell.length_a   1.000
_cell.length_b   1.000
_cell.length_c   1.000
_cell.angle_alpha   90.00
_cell.angle_beta   90.00
_cell.angle_gamma   90.00
#
_symmetry.space_group_name_H-M   'P 1'
#
loop_
_entity.id
_entity.type
_entity.pdbx_description
1 polymer ?
#
loop_
_entity_poly.entity_id
_entity_poly.type
_entity_poly.pdbx_seq_one_letter_code
_entity_poly.pdbx_strand_id
1 'polypeptide(L)'
;ELYQEALKYYANILTPFSRLVAKKIAEVVSLNLPINMICPSHGVIWRQEPLQIIERYQQWAQDYQENQITIVYDTMWNGTRRMAEAIAEGIREADGQVRVVLFNSARSDKNDILTEVFKSKAILVGSPTVNKGTLFSIAGFLEVVRGLGFKLKKAAAFGSYGWSGEAVGIITSALKEARFEIVNDGLNLPWAPDEQGLTSCIAFGKDFALRCR
;
A
#
# COMPACT_ATOMS: atom_id res chain seq x y z
N GLU A 1 16.42 -10.87 -6.22
CA GLU A 1 16.41 -9.97 -7.39
C GLU A 1 15.36 -10.35 -8.43
N LEU A 2 15.47 -11.48 -9.16
CA LEU A 2 14.52 -11.82 -10.25
C LEU A 2 13.03 -11.75 -9.84
N TYR A 3 12.65 -12.41 -8.75
CA TYR A 3 11.26 -12.38 -8.28
C TYR A 3 10.82 -11.01 -7.77
N GLN A 4 11.75 -10.19 -7.27
CA GLN A 4 11.44 -8.83 -6.83
C GLN A 4 11.10 -7.96 -8.03
N GLU A 5 11.87 -8.04 -9.11
CA GLU A 5 11.59 -7.31 -10.35
C GLU A 5 10.29 -7.79 -11.02
N ALA A 6 10.03 -9.10 -11.05
CA ALA A 6 8.78 -9.65 -11.57
C ALA A 6 7.56 -9.20 -10.76
N LEU A 7 7.67 -9.21 -9.43
CA LEU A 7 6.60 -8.72 -8.54
C LEU A 7 6.39 -7.21 -8.72
N LYS A 8 7.46 -6.43 -8.78
CA LYS A 8 7.42 -4.97 -9.00
C LYS A 8 6.74 -4.66 -10.33
N TYR A 9 7.05 -5.39 -11.39
CA TYR A 9 6.37 -5.29 -12.69
C TYR A 9 4.87 -5.59 -12.56
N TYR A 10 4.51 -6.71 -11.92
CA TYR A 10 3.11 -7.10 -11.76
C TYR A 10 2.32 -6.06 -10.96
N ALA A 11 2.85 -5.64 -9.80
CA ALA A 11 2.21 -4.70 -8.88
C ALA A 11 1.95 -3.32 -9.50
N ASN A 12 2.83 -2.86 -10.39
CA ASN A 12 2.75 -1.52 -10.96
C ASN A 12 2.04 -1.45 -12.32
N ILE A 13 1.80 -2.59 -12.98
CA ILE A 13 1.26 -2.62 -14.35
C ILE A 13 0.02 -3.52 -14.45
N LEU A 14 0.07 -4.71 -13.84
CA LEU A 14 -0.90 -5.78 -14.08
C LEU A 14 -1.99 -5.89 -13.02
N THR A 15 -1.82 -5.29 -11.84
CA THR A 15 -2.84 -5.24 -10.77
C THR A 15 -4.25 -4.90 -11.26
N PRO A 16 -4.51 -3.86 -12.09
CA PRO A 16 -5.86 -3.56 -12.56
C PRO A 16 -6.45 -4.65 -13.46
N PHE A 17 -5.61 -5.55 -13.99
CA PHE A 17 -5.99 -6.62 -14.91
C PHE A 17 -5.93 -8.02 -14.28
N SER A 18 -5.72 -8.13 -12.96
CA SER A 18 -5.55 -9.43 -12.26
C SER A 18 -6.62 -10.47 -12.60
N ARG A 19 -7.89 -10.08 -12.74
CA ARG A 19 -8.97 -11.01 -13.15
C ARG A 19 -8.78 -11.59 -14.55
N LEU A 20 -8.29 -10.77 -15.49
CA LEU A 20 -7.99 -11.20 -16.86
C LEU A 20 -6.77 -12.13 -16.88
N VAL A 21 -5.76 -11.84 -16.05
CA VAL A 21 -4.60 -12.71 -15.86
C VAL A 21 -5.04 -14.10 -15.39
N ALA A 22 -5.82 -14.19 -14.31
CA ALA A 22 -6.30 -15.48 -13.80
C ALA A 22 -7.07 -16.27 -14.86
N LYS A 23 -8.00 -15.62 -15.58
CA LYS A 23 -8.78 -16.25 -16.65
C LYS A 23 -7.89 -16.75 -17.79
N LYS A 24 -6.94 -15.93 -18.24
CA LYS A 24 -6.06 -16.29 -19.36
C LYS A 24 -5.09 -17.41 -18.99
N ILE A 25 -4.58 -17.43 -17.76
CA ILE A 25 -3.75 -18.54 -17.29
C ILE A 25 -4.57 -19.84 -17.29
N ALA A 26 -5.80 -19.83 -16.75
CA ALA A 26 -6.66 -21.01 -16.74
C ALA A 26 -6.94 -21.54 -18.16
N GLU A 27 -7.21 -20.63 -19.11
CA GLU A 27 -7.39 -20.97 -20.53
C GLU A 27 -6.14 -21.64 -21.11
N VAL A 28 -4.95 -21.06 -20.91
CA VAL A 28 -3.69 -21.63 -21.44
C VAL A 28 -3.39 -22.99 -20.83
N VAL A 29 -3.60 -23.16 -19.52
CA VAL A 29 -3.43 -24.46 -18.84
C VAL A 29 -4.40 -25.50 -19.42
N SER A 30 -5.63 -25.13 -19.75
CA SER A 30 -6.63 -26.05 -20.32
C SER A 30 -6.27 -26.61 -21.70
N LEU A 31 -5.35 -25.95 -22.43
CA LEU A 31 -4.87 -26.41 -23.73
C LEU A 31 -3.90 -27.60 -23.62
N ASN A 32 -3.42 -27.93 -22.42
CA ASN A 32 -2.49 -29.05 -22.16
C ASN A 32 -1.25 -29.06 -23.08
N LEU A 33 -0.74 -27.86 -23.41
CA LEU A 33 0.45 -27.72 -24.25
C LEU A 33 1.73 -27.93 -23.42
N PRO A 34 2.75 -28.64 -23.95
CA PRO A 34 4.05 -28.71 -23.30
C PRO A 34 4.72 -27.34 -23.32
N ILE A 35 5.05 -26.80 -22.14
CA ILE A 35 5.75 -25.51 -21.99
C ILE A 35 7.19 -25.78 -21.59
N ASN A 36 8.11 -25.68 -22.55
CA ASN A 36 9.54 -25.85 -22.28
C ASN A 36 10.24 -24.55 -21.87
N MET A 37 9.76 -23.40 -22.37
CA MET A 37 10.33 -22.09 -22.09
C MET A 37 9.25 -21.01 -22.15
N ILE A 38 9.44 -19.92 -21.39
CA ILE A 38 8.66 -18.68 -21.53
C ILE A 38 9.64 -17.55 -21.85
N CYS A 39 9.46 -16.95 -23.02
CA CYS A 39 10.33 -15.89 -23.56
C CYS A 39 9.58 -14.55 -23.54
N PRO A 40 9.57 -13.81 -22.41
CA PRO A 40 8.93 -12.51 -22.34
C PRO A 40 9.66 -11.47 -23.21
N SER A 41 8.98 -10.38 -23.55
CA SER A 41 9.60 -9.25 -24.27
C SER A 41 10.59 -8.44 -23.42
N HIS A 42 10.59 -8.64 -22.10
CA HIS A 42 11.44 -7.94 -21.15
C HIS A 42 12.07 -8.91 -20.15
N GLY A 43 13.36 -8.72 -19.85
CA GLY A 43 14.08 -9.46 -18.82
C GLY A 43 14.55 -10.84 -19.27
N VAL A 44 14.50 -11.81 -18.35
CA VAL A 44 15.09 -13.14 -18.54
C VAL A 44 14.14 -14.10 -19.25
N ILE A 45 14.73 -15.08 -19.93
CA ILE A 45 14.01 -16.24 -20.46
C ILE A 45 13.86 -17.28 -19.35
N TRP A 46 12.63 -17.71 -19.07
CA TRP A 46 12.34 -18.79 -18.13
C TRP A 46 12.54 -20.13 -18.82
N ARG A 47 13.75 -20.69 -18.69
CA ARG A 47 14.15 -21.96 -19.34
C ARG A 47 14.30 -23.15 -18.38
N GLN A 48 14.42 -22.87 -17.09
CA GLN A 48 14.43 -23.87 -16.02
C GLN A 48 13.13 -23.69 -15.25
N GLU A 49 12.36 -24.77 -15.07
CA GLU A 49 11.05 -24.74 -14.41
C GLU A 49 10.18 -23.54 -14.86
N PRO A 50 9.84 -23.43 -16.15
CA PRO A 50 9.17 -22.25 -16.71
C PRO A 50 7.83 -21.93 -16.05
N LEU A 51 7.17 -22.92 -15.46
CA LEU A 51 5.88 -22.74 -14.78
C LEU A 51 5.99 -21.96 -13.46
N GLN A 52 7.18 -21.81 -12.87
CA GLN A 52 7.38 -21.10 -11.61
C GLN A 52 6.81 -19.67 -11.65
N ILE A 53 6.96 -18.96 -12.78
CA ILE A 53 6.42 -17.60 -12.91
C ILE A 53 4.90 -17.59 -13.13
N ILE A 54 4.35 -18.63 -13.76
CA ILE A 54 2.90 -18.79 -13.93
C ILE A 54 2.24 -19.00 -12.57
N GLU A 55 2.81 -19.85 -11.71
CA GLU A 55 2.34 -20.06 -10.34
C GLU A 55 2.34 -18.76 -9.53
N ARG A 56 3.41 -17.95 -9.64
CA ARG A 56 3.45 -16.62 -9.02
C ARG A 56 2.36 -15.70 -9.55
N TYR A 57 2.17 -15.64 -10.86
CA TYR A 57 1.13 -14.81 -11.45
C TYR A 57 -0.28 -15.26 -11.01
N GLN A 58 -0.51 -16.56 -10.85
CA GLN A 58 -1.77 -17.06 -10.28
C GLN A 58 -1.97 -16.58 -8.84
N GLN A 59 -0.94 -16.64 -8.00
CA GLN A 59 -0.98 -16.12 -6.63
C GLN A 59 -1.24 -14.61 -6.62
N TRP A 60 -0.53 -13.84 -7.45
CA TRP A 60 -0.65 -12.40 -7.53
C TRP A 60 -2.00 -11.92 -8.09
N ALA A 61 -2.60 -12.71 -8.98
CA ALA A 61 -3.90 -12.41 -9.58
C ALA A 61 -5.08 -12.61 -8.60
N GLN A 62 -4.88 -13.33 -7.50
CA GLN A 62 -5.92 -13.62 -6.50
C GLN A 62 -5.93 -12.59 -5.37
N ASP A 63 -6.04 -11.30 -5.71
CA ASP A 63 -6.12 -10.19 -4.76
C ASP A 63 -5.03 -10.27 -3.65
N TYR A 64 -3.80 -10.52 -4.08
CA TYR A 64 -2.67 -10.88 -3.23
C TYR A 64 -2.41 -9.91 -2.07
N GLN A 65 -2.06 -10.49 -0.92
CA GLN A 65 -1.62 -9.80 0.27
C GLN A 65 -0.86 -10.73 1.21
N GLU A 66 0.06 -10.15 1.96
CA GLU A 66 0.86 -10.75 3.03
C GLU A 66 0.42 -10.17 4.38
N ASN A 67 0.95 -10.70 5.50
CA ASN A 67 0.74 -10.12 6.82
C ASN A 67 1.57 -8.83 7.00
N GLN A 68 1.21 -7.80 6.24
CA GLN A 68 1.97 -6.56 6.12
C GLN A 68 1.06 -5.33 6.12
N ILE A 69 1.54 -4.26 6.75
CA ILE A 69 0.92 -2.93 6.71
C ILE A 69 1.94 -1.92 6.18
N THR A 70 1.55 -1.16 5.16
CA THR A 70 2.38 -0.08 4.60
C THR A 70 1.85 1.28 5.02
N ILE A 71 2.71 2.09 5.63
CA ILE A 71 2.45 3.47 6.01
C ILE A 71 3.18 4.37 5.01
N VAL A 72 2.41 5.17 4.26
CA VAL A 72 2.92 6.11 3.26
C VAL A 72 2.58 7.51 3.72
N TYR A 73 3.56 8.39 3.82
CA TYR A 73 3.30 9.77 4.24
C TYR A 73 4.19 10.79 3.53
N ASP A 74 3.80 12.06 3.62
CA ASP A 74 4.68 13.18 3.36
C ASP A 74 4.58 14.19 4.51
N THR A 75 5.56 15.09 4.62
CA THR A 75 5.63 16.06 5.71
C THR A 75 6.43 17.31 5.33
N MET A 76 6.03 18.46 5.87
CA MET A 76 6.81 19.71 5.73
C MET A 76 7.75 19.93 6.91
N TRP A 77 7.23 19.74 8.13
CA TRP A 77 7.91 20.08 9.39
C TRP A 77 8.03 18.88 10.34
N ASN A 78 8.11 17.66 9.79
CA ASN A 78 8.21 16.39 10.52
C ASN A 78 7.05 16.04 11.47
N GLY A 79 6.00 16.85 11.59
CA GLY A 79 4.82 16.55 12.41
C GLY A 79 4.17 15.21 12.01
N THR A 80 3.72 15.11 10.75
CA THR A 80 3.18 13.85 10.18
C THR A 80 4.18 12.70 10.21
N ARG A 81 5.49 12.95 10.06
CA ARG A 81 6.51 11.90 10.18
C ARG A 81 6.51 11.28 11.58
N ARG A 82 6.53 12.11 12.63
CA ARG A 82 6.51 11.65 14.02
C ARG A 82 5.24 10.87 14.33
N MET A 83 4.11 11.30 13.78
CA MET A 83 2.86 10.54 13.85
C MET A 83 3.00 9.17 13.19
N ALA A 84 3.56 9.10 11.97
CA ALA A 84 3.74 7.85 11.24
C ALA A 84 4.65 6.85 11.97
N GLU A 85 5.74 7.34 12.57
CA GLU A 85 6.67 6.54 13.39
C GLU A 85 5.98 5.99 14.64
N ALA A 86 5.22 6.81 15.36
CA ALA A 86 4.46 6.39 16.55
C ALA A 86 3.30 5.43 16.23
N ILE A 87 2.61 5.62 15.09
CA ILE A 87 1.60 4.66 14.61
C ILE A 87 2.27 3.32 14.29
N ALA A 88 3.44 3.34 13.65
CA ALA A 88 4.20 2.12 13.35
C ALA A 88 4.60 1.36 14.63
N GLU A 89 4.99 2.08 15.67
CA GLU A 89 5.25 1.52 17.01
C GLU A 89 4.00 0.85 17.58
N GLY A 90 2.87 1.55 17.61
CA GLY A 90 1.60 0.99 18.09
C GLY A 90 1.16 -0.28 17.35
N ILE A 91 1.35 -0.35 16.03
CA ILE A 91 1.05 -1.55 15.24
C ILE A 91 1.91 -2.73 15.70
N ARG A 92 3.24 -2.52 15.85
CA ARG A 92 4.17 -3.57 16.27
C ARG A 92 3.89 -4.05 17.69
N GLU A 93 3.47 -3.17 18.58
CA GLU A 93 3.08 -3.53 19.94
C GLU A 93 1.81 -4.40 19.98
N ALA A 94 0.83 -4.12 19.11
CA ALA A 94 -0.42 -4.88 19.05
C ALA A 94 -0.28 -6.22 18.31
N ASP A 95 0.62 -6.30 17.32
CA ASP A 95 0.87 -7.51 16.55
C ASP A 95 2.32 -7.55 16.04
N GLY A 96 3.19 -8.23 16.80
CA GLY A 96 4.60 -8.40 16.45
C GLY A 96 4.85 -9.28 15.22
N GLN A 97 3.84 -9.95 14.66
CA GLN A 97 3.96 -10.76 13.44
C GLN A 97 3.70 -9.95 12.17
N VAL A 98 3.14 -8.74 12.28
CA VAL A 98 2.89 -7.88 11.13
C VAL A 98 4.18 -7.21 10.69
N ARG A 99 4.54 -7.36 9.42
CA ARG A 99 5.59 -6.54 8.81
C ARG A 99 5.06 -5.12 8.64
N VAL A 100 5.72 -4.15 9.27
CA VAL A 100 5.38 -2.72 9.12
C VAL A 100 6.41 -2.03 8.25
N VAL A 101 5.96 -1.46 7.13
CA VAL A 101 6.81 -0.73 6.18
C VAL A 101 6.43 0.74 6.21
N LEU A 102 7.43 1.62 6.25
CA LEU A 102 7.22 3.06 6.38
C LEU A 102 7.94 3.78 5.23
N PHE A 103 7.20 4.61 4.48
CA PHE A 103 7.74 5.40 3.37
C PHE A 103 7.38 6.87 3.49
N ASN A 104 8.37 7.71 3.22
CA ASN A 104 8.12 9.10 2.84
C ASN A 104 7.95 9.16 1.30
N SER A 105 6.77 9.52 0.82
CA SER A 105 6.43 9.52 -0.62
C SER A 105 7.19 10.56 -1.45
N ALA A 106 7.72 11.62 -0.84
CA ALA A 106 8.57 12.59 -1.51
C ALA A 106 10.04 12.17 -1.58
N ARG A 107 10.44 11.10 -0.87
CA ARG A 107 11.85 10.66 -0.74
C ARG A 107 12.10 9.23 -1.19
N SER A 108 11.07 8.50 -1.60
CA SER A 108 11.16 7.09 -1.98
C SER A 108 10.68 6.88 -3.41
N ASP A 109 11.17 5.85 -4.09
CA ASP A 109 10.67 5.50 -5.43
C ASP A 109 9.20 5.09 -5.35
N LYS A 110 8.37 5.69 -6.22
CA LYS A 110 6.93 5.44 -6.23
C LYS A 110 6.60 3.98 -6.49
N ASN A 111 7.38 3.29 -7.33
CA ASN A 111 7.06 1.92 -7.73
C ASN A 111 7.41 0.93 -6.61
N ASP A 112 8.42 1.24 -5.80
CA ASP A 112 8.72 0.49 -4.58
C ASP A 112 7.62 0.64 -3.54
N ILE A 113 7.11 1.87 -3.33
CA ILE A 113 5.96 2.10 -2.44
C ILE A 113 4.76 1.26 -2.91
N LEU A 114 4.42 1.32 -4.19
CA LEU A 114 3.27 0.61 -4.76
C LEU A 114 3.43 -0.92 -4.69
N THR A 115 4.65 -1.43 -4.84
CA THR A 115 4.96 -2.85 -4.66
C THR A 115 4.69 -3.29 -3.22
N GLU A 116 5.07 -2.46 -2.25
CA GLU A 116 4.78 -2.72 -0.84
C GLU A 116 3.30 -2.54 -0.50
N VAL A 117 2.58 -1.64 -1.17
CA VAL A 117 1.10 -1.55 -1.07
C VAL A 117 0.43 -2.80 -1.64
N PHE A 118 0.92 -3.33 -2.76
CA PHE A 118 0.40 -4.56 -3.37
C PHE A 118 0.50 -5.74 -2.40
N LYS A 119 1.63 -5.87 -1.71
CA LYS A 119 1.86 -6.90 -0.69
C LYS A 119 1.05 -6.69 0.59
N SER A 120 0.61 -5.49 0.91
CA SER A 120 -0.01 -5.21 2.22
C SER A 120 -1.48 -5.59 2.30
N LYS A 121 -1.93 -6.12 3.44
CA LYS A 121 -3.35 -6.31 3.75
C LYS A 121 -4.04 -4.99 4.12
N ALA A 122 -3.28 -4.02 4.60
CA ALA A 122 -3.78 -2.70 4.95
C ALA A 122 -2.75 -1.59 4.70
N ILE A 123 -3.22 -0.37 4.48
CA ILE A 123 -2.35 0.80 4.33
C ILE A 123 -2.79 1.98 5.21
N LEU A 124 -1.84 2.81 5.57
CA LEU A 124 -2.08 4.09 6.25
C LEU A 124 -1.49 5.20 5.40
N VAL A 125 -2.26 6.26 5.13
CA VAL A 125 -1.81 7.37 4.29
C VAL A 125 -1.82 8.68 5.06
N GLY A 126 -0.65 9.34 5.09
CA GLY A 126 -0.38 10.51 5.92
C GLY A 126 -0.07 11.77 5.13
N SER A 127 -0.72 12.89 5.43
CA SER A 127 -0.31 14.21 4.92
C SER A 127 -0.60 15.29 5.95
N PRO A 128 0.24 16.32 6.10
CA PRO A 128 -0.24 17.54 6.70
C PRO A 128 -1.27 18.23 5.80
N THR A 129 -2.10 19.11 6.39
CA THR A 129 -2.93 20.05 5.61
C THR A 129 -2.08 21.20 5.07
N VAL A 130 -2.11 21.41 3.76
CA VAL A 130 -1.47 22.53 3.07
C VAL A 130 -2.46 23.15 2.10
N ASN A 131 -2.74 24.46 2.24
CA ASN A 131 -3.69 25.19 1.39
C ASN A 131 -5.06 24.51 1.26
N LYS A 132 -5.60 23.99 2.37
CA LYS A 132 -6.85 23.19 2.45
C LYS A 132 -6.82 21.86 1.67
N GLY A 133 -5.63 21.39 1.29
CA GLY A 133 -5.41 20.13 0.58
C GLY A 133 -4.32 19.28 1.23
N THR A 134 -3.91 18.24 0.50
CA THR A 134 -2.77 17.38 0.84
C THR A 134 -1.49 17.87 0.16
N LEU A 135 -0.34 17.30 0.55
CA LEU A 135 0.91 17.49 -0.19
C LEU A 135 0.85 16.82 -1.57
N PHE A 136 1.55 17.41 -2.55
CA PHE A 136 1.52 16.97 -3.95
C PHE A 136 1.90 15.49 -4.14
N SER A 137 2.86 14.99 -3.36
CA SER A 137 3.32 13.61 -3.47
C SER A 137 2.22 12.61 -3.05
N ILE A 138 1.42 12.99 -2.05
CA ILE A 138 0.26 12.21 -1.58
C ILE A 138 -0.89 12.28 -2.57
N ALA A 139 -1.17 13.46 -3.14
CA ALA A 139 -2.18 13.60 -4.18
C ALA A 139 -1.87 12.72 -5.41
N GLY A 140 -0.63 12.76 -5.90
CA GLY A 140 -0.20 11.91 -7.02
C GLY A 140 -0.20 10.42 -6.68
N PHE A 141 0.21 10.05 -5.46
CA PHE A 141 0.14 8.67 -4.98
C PHE A 141 -1.29 8.13 -4.97
N LEU A 142 -2.25 8.90 -4.43
CA LEU A 142 -3.66 8.51 -4.37
C LEU A 142 -4.27 8.32 -5.76
N GLU A 143 -3.91 9.17 -6.73
CA GLU A 143 -4.36 9.03 -8.11
C GLU A 143 -3.90 7.70 -8.73
N VAL A 144 -2.62 7.34 -8.54
CA VAL A 144 -2.07 6.07 -9.04
C VAL A 144 -2.72 4.88 -8.33
N VAL A 145 -2.89 4.95 -7.01
CA VAL A 145 -3.56 3.91 -6.21
C VAL A 145 -4.98 3.65 -6.69
N ARG A 146 -5.74 4.73 -7.00
CA ARG A 146 -7.09 4.63 -7.56
C ARG A 146 -7.09 3.90 -8.91
N GLY A 147 -6.15 4.25 -9.79
CA GLY A 147 -6.00 3.63 -11.11
C GLY A 147 -5.63 2.14 -11.05
N LEU A 148 -4.70 1.78 -10.16
CA LEU A 148 -4.30 0.37 -9.95
C LEU A 148 -5.42 -0.47 -9.35
N GLY A 149 -6.25 0.15 -8.50
CA GLY A 149 -7.53 -0.43 -8.11
C GLY A 149 -7.41 -1.69 -7.24
N PHE A 150 -6.47 -1.69 -6.29
CA PHE A 150 -6.26 -2.75 -5.31
C PHE A 150 -7.57 -3.24 -4.67
N LYS A 151 -7.59 -4.52 -4.28
CA LYS A 151 -8.79 -5.22 -3.78
C LYS A 151 -8.53 -5.83 -2.43
N LEU A 152 -9.59 -5.93 -1.62
CA LEU A 152 -9.59 -6.57 -0.30
C LEU A 152 -8.59 -5.98 0.70
N LYS A 153 -8.20 -4.71 0.52
CA LYS A 153 -7.27 -4.00 1.39
C LYS A 153 -8.00 -2.99 2.27
N LYS A 154 -7.58 -2.92 3.53
CA LYS A 154 -8.06 -1.95 4.52
C LYS A 154 -7.23 -0.68 4.48
N ALA A 155 -7.80 0.45 4.87
CA ALA A 155 -7.05 1.69 4.99
C ALA A 155 -7.55 2.65 6.08
N ALA A 156 -6.67 3.54 6.50
CA ALA A 156 -7.02 4.72 7.28
C ALA A 156 -6.09 5.90 6.94
N ALA A 157 -6.56 7.12 7.19
CA ALA A 157 -5.79 8.34 6.95
C ALA A 157 -5.27 8.94 8.27
N PHE A 158 -4.18 9.70 8.18
CA PHE A 158 -3.70 10.50 9.32
C PHE A 158 -3.02 11.79 8.86
N GLY A 159 -2.82 12.73 9.76
CA GLY A 159 -2.21 14.01 9.38
C GLY A 159 -2.08 15.02 10.51
N SER A 160 -1.17 15.97 10.32
CA SER A 160 -1.05 17.15 11.17
C SER A 160 -1.61 18.41 10.48
N TYR A 161 -2.07 19.41 11.22
CA TYR A 161 -2.58 20.65 10.61
C TYR A 161 -2.33 21.89 11.47
N GLY A 162 -2.34 23.09 10.86
CA GLY A 162 -2.20 24.34 11.61
C GLY A 162 -3.52 24.88 12.19
N TRP A 163 -4.61 24.76 11.42
CA TRP A 163 -5.92 25.33 11.78
C TRP A 163 -7.10 24.43 11.38
N SER A 164 -7.42 24.33 10.09
CA SER A 164 -8.70 23.73 9.64
C SER A 164 -8.68 22.23 9.34
N GLY A 165 -7.54 21.63 8.98
CA GLY A 165 -7.33 20.18 9.06
C GLY A 165 -7.97 19.31 7.96
N GLU A 166 -8.13 19.78 6.74
CA GLU A 166 -8.87 19.10 5.66
C GLU A 166 -8.22 17.80 5.12
N ALA A 167 -6.89 17.65 5.23
CA ALA A 167 -6.15 16.59 4.55
C ALA A 167 -6.64 15.18 4.86
N VAL A 168 -6.95 14.88 6.12
CA VAL A 168 -7.40 13.53 6.53
C VAL A 168 -8.72 13.16 5.84
N GLY A 169 -9.69 14.08 5.78
CA GLY A 169 -10.96 13.84 5.11
C GLY A 169 -10.80 13.63 3.59
N ILE A 170 -9.91 14.40 2.96
CA ILE A 170 -9.59 14.27 1.53
C ILE A 170 -8.97 12.89 1.24
N ILE A 171 -7.97 12.48 2.04
CA ILE A 171 -7.30 11.19 1.89
C ILE A 171 -8.30 10.04 2.10
N THR A 172 -9.12 10.10 3.15
CA THR A 172 -10.14 9.08 3.44
C THR A 172 -11.11 8.92 2.27
N SER A 173 -11.56 10.03 1.68
CA SER A 173 -12.46 10.02 0.52
C SER A 173 -11.80 9.37 -0.71
N ALA A 174 -10.56 9.76 -1.01
CA ALA A 174 -9.80 9.20 -2.13
C ALA A 174 -9.51 7.70 -1.98
N LEU A 175 -9.19 7.23 -0.77
CA LEU A 175 -9.00 5.81 -0.47
C LEU A 175 -10.31 5.01 -0.66
N LYS A 176 -11.44 5.60 -0.28
CA LYS A 176 -12.77 5.00 -0.46
C LYS A 176 -13.13 4.89 -1.95
N GLU A 177 -12.86 5.93 -2.73
CA GLU A 177 -12.97 5.90 -4.20
C GLU A 177 -12.06 4.85 -4.85
N ALA A 178 -10.86 4.66 -4.29
CA ALA A 178 -9.93 3.60 -4.69
C ALA A 178 -10.37 2.18 -4.24
N ARG A 179 -11.51 2.07 -3.53
CA ARG A 179 -12.16 0.83 -3.06
C ARG A 179 -11.45 0.14 -1.89
N PHE A 180 -10.70 0.89 -1.09
CA PHE A 180 -10.25 0.40 0.21
C PHE A 180 -11.40 0.36 1.21
N GLU A 181 -11.35 -0.61 2.11
CA GLU A 181 -12.23 -0.64 3.29
C GLU A 181 -11.68 0.35 4.33
N ILE A 182 -12.42 1.42 4.61
CA ILE A 182 -12.01 2.43 5.59
C ILE A 182 -12.32 1.93 7.01
N VAL A 183 -11.28 1.82 7.83
CA VAL A 183 -11.35 1.16 9.15
C VAL A 183 -11.85 2.09 10.26
N ASN A 184 -11.58 3.38 10.16
CA ASN A 184 -11.98 4.43 11.10
C ASN A 184 -11.94 5.82 10.42
N ASP A 185 -12.29 6.87 11.15
CA ASP A 185 -12.35 8.25 10.63
C ASP A 185 -10.97 8.90 10.41
N GLY A 186 -9.88 8.18 10.73
CA GLY A 186 -8.51 8.67 10.68
C GLY A 186 -8.06 9.43 11.93
N LEU A 187 -6.81 9.88 11.93
CA LEU A 187 -6.21 10.64 13.04
C LEU A 187 -5.71 12.01 12.57
N ASN A 188 -6.25 13.08 13.15
CA ASN A 188 -5.88 14.45 12.82
C ASN A 188 -5.38 15.16 14.07
N LEU A 189 -4.15 15.68 14.05
CA LEU A 189 -3.57 16.38 15.21
C LEU A 189 -3.14 17.82 14.86
N PRO A 190 -3.40 18.80 15.74
CA PRO A 190 -2.92 20.16 15.53
C PRO A 190 -1.40 20.21 15.73
N TRP A 191 -0.72 20.93 14.85
CA TRP A 191 0.72 21.19 14.89
C TRP A 191 1.57 19.92 14.97
N ALA A 192 2.81 20.04 15.45
CA ALA A 192 3.64 18.87 15.72
C ALA A 192 3.15 18.19 17.00
N PRO A 193 3.07 16.83 17.04
CA PRO A 193 2.58 16.12 18.21
C PRO A 193 3.50 16.34 19.42
N ASP A 194 2.91 16.63 20.57
CA ASP A 194 3.55 16.53 21.88
C ASP A 194 3.50 15.08 22.40
N GLU A 195 3.88 14.85 23.66
CA GLU A 195 3.87 13.50 24.25
C GLU A 195 2.47 12.87 24.27
N GLN A 196 1.44 13.67 24.52
CA GLN A 196 0.06 13.20 24.51
C GLN A 196 -0.38 12.83 23.10
N GLY A 197 -0.06 13.68 22.11
CA GLY A 197 -0.32 13.41 20.69
C GLY A 197 0.40 12.16 20.19
N LEU A 198 1.65 11.92 20.62
CA LEU A 198 2.36 10.67 20.31
C LEU A 198 1.69 9.45 20.94
N THR A 199 1.23 9.57 22.19
CA THR A 199 0.47 8.51 22.87
C THR A 199 -0.81 8.17 22.10
N SER A 200 -1.53 9.18 21.59
CA SER A 200 -2.69 8.98 20.73
C SER A 200 -2.33 8.30 19.40
N CYS A 201 -1.17 8.62 18.81
CA CYS A 201 -0.68 7.94 17.60
C CYS A 201 -0.40 6.44 17.85
N ILE A 202 0.24 6.11 18.98
CA ILE A 202 0.49 4.72 19.37
C ILE A 202 -0.83 3.98 19.58
N ALA A 203 -1.76 4.57 20.32
CA ALA A 203 -3.08 3.98 20.55
C ALA A 203 -3.86 3.76 19.24
N PHE A 204 -3.78 4.71 18.31
CA PHE A 204 -4.37 4.59 16.98
C PHE A 204 -3.75 3.43 16.17
N GLY A 205 -2.42 3.29 16.20
CA GLY A 205 -1.72 2.16 15.57
C GLY A 205 -2.15 0.81 16.12
N LYS A 206 -2.33 0.71 17.46
CA LYS A 206 -2.82 -0.51 18.12
C LYS A 206 -4.23 -0.88 17.66
N ASP A 207 -5.17 0.06 17.72
CA ASP A 207 -6.55 -0.17 17.27
C ASP A 207 -6.62 -0.58 15.79
N PHE A 208 -5.86 0.12 14.93
CA PHE A 208 -5.81 -0.20 13.51
C PHE A 208 -5.30 -1.62 13.24
N ALA A 209 -4.22 -2.03 13.91
CA ALA A 209 -3.67 -3.38 13.78
C ALA A 209 -4.67 -4.46 14.19
N LEU A 210 -5.38 -4.27 15.31
CA LEU A 210 -6.40 -5.20 15.80
C LEU A 210 -7.57 -5.34 14.83
N ARG A 211 -8.01 -4.24 14.21
CA ARG A 211 -9.08 -4.24 13.19
C ARG A 211 -8.64 -4.80 11.84
N CYS A 212 -7.33 -4.87 11.58
CA CYS A 212 -6.74 -5.43 10.36
C CYS A 212 -6.30 -6.90 10.51
N ARG A 213 -6.61 -7.55 11.64
CA ARG A 213 -6.51 -9.00 11.76
C ARG A 213 -7.45 -9.70 10.78
#